data_AF-A0A1H2R0R8-F1
#
_entry.id   AF-A0A1H2R0R8-F1
#
_cell.length_a   1.000
_cell.length_b   1.000
_cell.length_c   1.000
_cell.angle_alpha   90.00
_cell.angle_beta   90.00
_cell.angle_gamma   90.00
#
_symmetry.space_group_name_H-M   'P 1'
#
loop_
_entity.id
_entity.type
_entity.pdbx_description
1 polymer ?
#
loop_
_entity_poly.entity_id
_entity_poly.type
_entity_poly.pdbx_seq_one_letter_code
_entity_poly.pdbx_strand_id
1 'polypeptide(L)' 'MNKAHLITEKLALEEEYDKGEVPHDEFTERIEELQEQLEQPNVVK' A
#
# COMPACT_ATOMS: atom_id res chain seq x y z
N MET A 1 8.74 4.17 9.17
CA MET A 1 7.29 3.88 9.30
C MET A 1 7.08 2.58 10.04
N ASN A 2 5.96 2.42 10.76
CA ASN A 2 5.63 1.16 11.43
C ASN A 2 4.78 0.29 10.49
N LYS A 3 4.98 -1.03 10.45
CA LYS A 3 4.29 -1.95 9.53
C LYS A 3 2.76 -1.85 9.62
N ALA A 4 2.22 -1.56 10.81
CA ALA A 4 0.80 -1.36 11.03
C ALA A 4 0.20 -0.17 10.23
N HIS A 5 0.99 0.88 10.00
CA HIS A 5 0.56 2.05 9.22
C HIS A 5 0.42 1.68 7.74
N LEU A 6 1.45 1.02 7.19
CA LEU A 6 1.47 0.56 5.80
C LEU A 6 0.35 -0.43 5.48
N ILE A 7 -0.02 -1.32 6.43
CA ILE A 7 -1.17 -2.22 6.27
C ILE A 7 -2.47 -1.43 6.20
N THR A 8 -2.61 -0.38 7.01
CA THR A 8 -3.82 0.45 7.02
C THR A 8 -3.94 1.25 5.72
N GLU A 9 -2.84 1.80 5.23
CA GLU A 9 -2.77 2.50 3.94
C GLU A 9 -3.10 1.57 2.77
N LYS A 10 -2.59 0.33 2.79
CA LYS A 10 -2.94 -0.69 1.81
C LYS A 10 -4.45 -0.98 1.77
N LEU A 11 -5.06 -1.16 2.95
CA LEU A 11 -6.49 -1.44 3.06
C LEU A 11 -7.36 -0.26 2.60
N ALA A 12 -6.96 0.96 2.92
CA ALA A 12 -7.65 2.16 2.46
C ALA A 12 -7.60 2.28 0.93
N LEU A 13 -6.43 2.04 0.33
CA LEU A 13 -6.25 2.07 -1.11
C LEU A 13 -7.07 1.00 -1.84
N GLU A 14 -7.17 -0.21 -1.28
CA GLU A 14 -8.05 -1.28 -1.79
C GLU A 14 -9.53 -0.86 -1.74
N GLU A 15 -9.97 -0.19 -0.67
CA GLU A 15 -11.34 0.33 -0.54
C GLU A 15 -11.64 1.46 -1.55
N GLU A 16 -10.71 2.39 -1.74
CA GLU A 16 -10.85 3.48 -2.73
C GLU A 16 -10.91 2.93 -4.17
N TYR A 17 -10.13 1.90 -4.48
CA TYR A 17 -10.20 1.21 -5.76
C TYR A 17 -11.54 0.47 -5.96
N ASP A 18 -12.02 -0.24 -4.93
CA ASP A 18 -13.33 -0.92 -4.97
C ASP A 18 -14.49 0.06 -5.16
N LYS A 19 -14.37 1.29 -4.62
CA LYS A 19 -15.33 2.38 -4.85
C LYS A 19 -15.20 3.02 -6.24
N GLY A 20 -14.15 2.71 -6.99
CA GLY A 20 -13.83 3.34 -8.27
C GLY A 20 -13.33 4.77 -8.14
N GLU A 21 -12.83 5.15 -6.96
CA GLU A 21 -12.26 6.48 -6.70
C GLU A 21 -10.82 6.60 -7.23
N VAL A 22 -10.13 5.46 -7.37
CA VAL A 22 -8.76 5.37 -7.90
C VAL A 22 -8.75 4.56 -9.20
N PRO A 23 -8.14 5.08 -10.29
CA PRO A 23 -8.00 4.33 -11.53
C PRO A 23 -7.01 3.16 -11.36
N HIS A 24 -7.19 2.11 -12.18
CA HIS A 24 -6.41 0.87 -12.08
C HIS A 24 -4.89 1.10 -12.15
N ASP A 25 -4.43 2.00 -13.01
CA ASP A 25 -3.00 2.29 -13.15
C ASP A 25 -2.41 2.90 -11.86
N GLU A 26 -3.12 3.86 -11.26
CA GLU A 26 -2.71 4.52 -10.01
C GLU A 26 -2.79 3.57 -8.81
N PHE A 27 -3.80 2.70 -8.79
CA PHE A 27 -3.92 1.64 -7.77
C PHE A 27 -2.75 0.67 -7.85
N THR A 28 -2.38 0.25 -9.06
CA THR A 28 -1.31 -0.73 -9.29
C THR A 28 0.05 -0.17 -8.85
N GLU A 29 0.37 1.06 -9.22
CA GLU A 29 1.64 1.69 -8.83
C GLU A 29 1.73 1.81 -7.30
N ARG A 30 0.68 2.31 -6.64
CA ARG A 30 0.67 2.50 -5.18
C ARG A 30 0.65 1.20 -4.39
N ILE A 31 -0.06 0.17 -4.86
CA ILE A 31 -0.14 -1.11 -4.14
C ILE A 31 1.20 -1.84 -4.20
N GLU A 32 1.93 -1.73 -5.32
CA GLU A 32 3.29 -2.27 -5.47
C GLU A 32 4.27 -1.57 -4.52
N GLU A 33 4.24 -0.24 -4.43
CA GLU A 33 5.08 0.52 -3.49
C GLU A 33 4.82 0.15 -2.03
N LEU A 34 3.54 -0.01 -1.65
CA LEU A 34 3.15 -0.41 -0.30
C LEU A 34 3.57 -1.85 0.01
N GLN A 35 3.45 -2.75 -0.96
CA GLN A 35 3.93 -4.14 -0.82
C GLN A 35 5.43 -4.19 -0.66
N GLU A 36 6.20 -3.47 -1.48
CA GLU A 36 7.65 -3.41 -1.36
C GLU A 36 8.06 -2.91 0.02
N GLN A 37 7.44 -1.85 0.53
CA GLN A 37 7.71 -1.32 1.88
C GLN A 37 7.34 -2.30 3.01
N LEU A 38 6.32 -3.13 2.82
CA LEU A 38 5.92 -4.16 3.79
C LEU A 38 6.87 -5.36 3.79
N GLU A 39 7.33 -5.76 2.60
CA GLU A 39 8.25 -6.87 2.35
C GLU A 39 9.70 -6.53 2.68
N GLN A 40 10.08 -5.25 2.58
CA GLN A 40 11.39 -4.81 3.03
C GLN A 40 11.58 -5.28 4.49
N PRO A 41 12.57 -6.16 4.76
CA PRO A 41 12.91 -6.49 6.12
C PRO A 41 13.27 -5.16 6.77
N ASN A 42 12.73 -4.87 7.97
CA ASN A 42 13.18 -3.74 8.76
C ASN A 42 14.67 -3.98 9.07
N VAL A 43 15.55 -3.57 8.15
CA VAL A 43 17.00 -3.57 8.36
C VAL A 43 17.25 -2.37 9.26
N VAL A 44 16.96 -2.56 10.54
CA VAL A 44 17.49 -1.71 11.61
C VAL A 44 18.98 -2.04 11.63
N LYS A 45 19.80 -1.18 11.02
CA LYS A 45 21.25 -1.15 11.28
C LYS A 45 21.50 -0.49 12.63
#